data_AF-A0A2V9IYU7-F1
#
_entry.id   AF-A0A2V9IYU7-F1
#
_cell.length_a   1.000
_cell.length_b   1.000
_cell.length_c   1.000
_cell.angle_alpha   90.00
_cell.angle_beta   90.00
_cell.angle_gamma   90.00
#
_symmetry.space_group_name_H-M   'P 1'
#
loop_
_entity.id
_entity.type
_entity.pdbx_description
1 polymer ?
#
loop_
_entity_poly.entity_id
_entity_poly.type
_entity_poly.pdbx_seq_one_letter_code
_entity_poly.pdbx_strand_id
1 'polypeptide(L)'
;MPIRLTAAQYRIIALVVVVAALSSGVSLKYFWRAFPEASIDLRVNRDDSAPLATKFLRDRGFRVDAYLHAAIFAYDDDAKVYLERTQGLDRMNQLTRGPIRLWRWSHRWFKPQQIEEFRVDVTPTGEVVGFEHAIPEAAAGANLDQAAARVIAERFLREVMKRDLGDLEFAEAESNERPARTDHTFTWKQKSVQLGDGSWRIQAEVDGDQVAGYEEFLKIPEQWSRDYEKL
;
A
#
# COMPACT_ATOMS: atom_id res chain seq x y z
N MET A 1 43.26 34.79 -34.92
CA MET A 1 43.54 33.90 -36.09
C MET A 1 42.52 32.77 -36.07
N PRO A 2 41.82 32.47 -37.18
CA PRO A 2 40.87 31.36 -37.21
C PRO A 2 41.64 30.03 -37.19
N ILE A 3 41.33 29.17 -36.21
CA ILE A 3 41.89 27.83 -36.09
C ILE A 3 41.38 27.01 -37.29
N ARG A 4 42.28 26.66 -38.22
CA ARG A 4 41.96 25.77 -39.33
C ARG A 4 42.32 24.34 -38.93
N LEU A 5 41.30 23.50 -38.77
CA LEU A 5 41.48 22.08 -38.47
C LEU A 5 42.05 21.36 -39.69
N THR A 6 42.94 20.41 -39.44
CA THR A 6 43.51 19.53 -40.46
C THR A 6 42.53 18.39 -40.81
N ALA A 7 42.68 17.78 -41.99
CA ALA A 7 41.83 16.66 -42.41
C ALA A 7 41.85 15.47 -41.43
N ALA A 8 42.99 15.21 -40.77
CA ALA A 8 43.11 14.19 -39.73
C ALA A 8 42.29 14.54 -38.48
N GLN A 9 42.30 15.81 -38.05
CA GLN A 9 41.49 16.29 -36.93
C GLN A 9 39.99 16.19 -37.22
N TYR A 10 39.55 16.51 -38.44
CA TYR A 10 38.15 16.31 -38.85
C TYR A 10 37.72 14.84 -38.80
N ARG A 11 38.59 13.89 -39.19
CA ARG A 11 38.31 12.45 -39.09
C ARG A 11 38.20 11.98 -37.63
N ILE A 12 39.08 12.46 -36.75
CA ILE A 12 39.03 12.13 -35.32
C ILE A 12 37.74 12.69 -34.71
N ILE A 13 37.39 13.95 -34.99
CA ILE A 13 36.14 14.56 -34.51
C ILE A 13 34.93 13.77 -35.01
N ALA A 14 34.90 13.40 -36.30
CA ALA A 14 33.80 12.60 -36.85
C ALA A 14 33.69 11.23 -36.15
N LEU A 15 34.81 10.55 -35.91
CA LEU A 15 34.82 9.27 -35.18
C LEU A 15 34.28 9.43 -33.76
N VAL A 16 34.71 10.47 -33.02
CA VAL A 16 34.22 10.75 -31.67
C VAL A 16 32.73 11.04 -31.67
N VAL A 17 32.23 11.82 -32.63
CA VAL A 17 30.79 12.09 -32.78
C VAL A 17 30.01 10.81 -33.06
N VAL A 18 30.51 9.93 -33.92
CA VAL A 18 29.87 8.63 -34.21
C VAL A 18 29.85 7.75 -32.97
N VAL A 19 30.96 7.64 -32.24
CA VAL A 19 31.03 6.86 -30.99
C VAL A 19 30.07 7.45 -29.95
N ALA A 20 30.05 8.76 -29.75
CA ALA A 20 29.13 9.42 -28.82
C ALA A 20 27.66 9.19 -29.20
N ALA A 21 27.33 9.25 -30.49
CA ALA A 21 25.98 8.98 -30.98
C ALA A 21 25.58 7.51 -30.77
N LEU A 22 26.48 6.57 -31.03
CA LEU A 22 26.25 5.14 -30.78
C LEU A 22 26.09 4.85 -29.28
N SER A 23 26.97 5.38 -28.44
CA SER A 23 26.87 5.26 -26.98
C SER A 23 25.56 5.86 -26.46
N SER A 24 25.17 7.04 -26.92
CA SER A 24 23.90 7.67 -26.56
C SER A 24 22.69 6.84 -27.01
N GLY A 25 22.74 6.29 -28.23
CA GLY A 25 21.69 5.41 -28.74
C GLY A 25 21.54 4.12 -27.94
N VAL A 26 22.66 3.50 -27.53
CA VAL A 26 22.66 2.33 -26.64
C VAL A 26 22.14 2.73 -25.26
N SER A 27 22.66 3.80 -24.65
CA SER A 27 22.18 4.28 -23.35
C SER A 27 20.68 4.54 -23.37
N LEU A 28 20.15 5.30 -24.33
CA LEU A 28 18.71 5.59 -24.41
C LEU A 28 17.87 4.32 -24.64
N LYS A 29 18.34 3.39 -25.47
CA LYS A 29 17.63 2.14 -25.77
C LYS A 29 17.57 1.20 -24.55
N TYR A 30 18.65 1.16 -23.76
CA TYR A 30 18.77 0.24 -22.64
C TYR A 30 18.56 0.90 -21.27
N PHE A 31 18.42 2.22 -21.19
CA PHE A 31 18.24 2.96 -19.94
C PHE A 31 17.08 2.40 -19.12
N TRP A 32 15.91 2.26 -19.74
CA TRP A 32 14.71 1.71 -19.10
C TRP A 32 14.78 0.21 -18.79
N ARG A 33 15.73 -0.52 -19.39
CA ARG A 33 15.99 -1.93 -19.11
C ARG A 33 17.04 -2.12 -18.01
N ALA A 34 17.99 -1.19 -17.89
CA ALA A 34 19.04 -1.19 -16.89
C ALA A 34 18.58 -0.55 -15.57
N PHE A 35 17.66 0.41 -15.66
CA PHE A 35 16.95 1.04 -14.54
C PHE A 35 15.44 0.91 -14.77
N PRO A 36 14.86 -0.31 -14.74
CA PRO A 36 13.44 -0.39 -14.52
C PRO A 36 13.23 0.15 -13.11
N GLU A 37 12.60 1.30 -12.96
CA GLU A 37 12.18 1.79 -11.64
C GLU A 37 10.73 1.37 -11.46
N ALA A 38 10.32 1.11 -10.22
CA ALA A 38 8.91 0.88 -9.94
C ALA A 38 8.17 2.18 -10.26
N SER A 39 7.44 2.21 -11.38
CA SER A 39 6.75 3.43 -11.81
C SER A 39 5.50 3.60 -10.95
N ILE A 40 5.54 4.57 -10.03
CA ILE A 40 4.39 4.94 -9.21
C ILE A 40 3.52 5.91 -10.02
N ASP A 41 2.25 5.57 -10.25
CA ASP A 41 1.28 6.47 -10.88
C ASP A 41 0.75 7.47 -9.83
N LEU A 42 1.47 8.57 -9.63
CA LEU A 42 1.16 9.59 -8.63
C LEU A 42 0.18 10.63 -9.19
N ARG A 43 -1.12 10.27 -9.22
CA ARG A 43 -2.21 11.19 -9.62
C ARG A 43 -2.70 12.07 -8.48
N VAL A 44 -2.64 11.53 -7.27
CA VAL A 44 -3.04 12.16 -6.02
C VAL A 44 -1.79 12.37 -5.17
N ASN A 45 -1.53 13.62 -4.83
CA ASN A 45 -0.46 13.98 -3.91
C ASN A 45 -0.99 14.02 -2.45
N ARG A 46 -0.09 14.33 -1.52
CA ARG A 46 -0.37 14.45 -0.09
C ARG A 46 -1.55 15.36 0.26
N ASP A 47 -1.66 16.50 -0.42
CA ASP A 47 -2.65 17.53 -0.10
C ASP A 47 -4.01 17.17 -0.73
N ASP A 48 -4.00 16.53 -1.89
CA ASP A 48 -5.21 16.04 -2.57
C ASP A 48 -5.78 14.76 -1.91
N SER A 49 -4.95 13.95 -1.25
CA SER A 49 -5.39 12.73 -0.57
C SER A 49 -6.05 13.01 0.78
N ALA A 50 -5.69 14.09 1.46
CA ALA A 50 -6.24 14.43 2.77
C ALA A 50 -7.77 14.64 2.76
N PRO A 51 -8.37 15.39 1.81
CA PRO A 51 -9.83 15.51 1.69
C PRO A 51 -10.54 14.17 1.45
N LEU A 52 -9.92 13.24 0.71
CA LEU A 52 -10.48 11.91 0.45
C LEU A 52 -10.54 11.10 1.76
N ALA A 53 -9.45 11.12 2.52
CA ALA A 53 -9.36 10.46 3.81
C ALA A 53 -10.31 11.07 4.86
N THR A 54 -10.39 12.40 4.95
CA THR A 54 -11.35 13.09 5.84
C THR A 54 -12.79 12.82 5.43
N LYS A 55 -13.10 12.76 4.13
CA LYS A 55 -14.42 12.38 3.64
C LYS A 55 -14.78 10.95 4.08
N PHE A 56 -13.85 10.00 3.95
CA PHE A 56 -14.05 8.62 4.38
C PHE A 56 -14.42 8.54 5.87
N LEU A 57 -13.71 9.26 6.74
CA LEU A 57 -14.03 9.34 8.17
C LEU A 57 -15.40 9.97 8.43
N ARG A 58 -15.71 11.08 7.76
CA ARG A 58 -16.98 11.80 7.93
C ARG A 58 -18.19 10.97 7.47
N ASP A 59 -18.07 10.25 6.37
CA ASP A 59 -19.13 9.37 5.86
C ASP A 59 -19.43 8.21 6.83
N ARG A 60 -18.48 7.91 7.74
CA ARG A 60 -18.61 6.95 8.84
C ARG A 60 -19.02 7.60 10.17
N GLY A 61 -19.32 8.90 10.17
CA GLY A 61 -19.79 9.64 11.34
C GLY A 61 -18.69 10.26 12.20
N PHE A 62 -17.42 10.09 11.86
CA PHE A 62 -16.31 10.63 12.65
C PHE A 62 -16.04 12.10 12.30
N ARG A 63 -15.74 12.92 13.32
CA ARG A 63 -15.42 14.34 13.18
C ARG A 63 -14.03 14.61 13.72
N VAL A 64 -13.10 14.89 12.81
CA VAL A 64 -11.67 15.06 13.12
C VAL A 64 -11.21 16.52 13.11
N ASP A 65 -12.14 17.48 13.06
CA ASP A 65 -11.84 18.92 12.96
C ASP A 65 -10.98 19.45 14.14
N ALA A 66 -11.10 18.82 15.31
CA ALA A 66 -10.36 19.18 16.53
C ALA A 66 -9.09 18.33 16.75
N TYR A 67 -8.69 17.49 15.80
CA TYR A 67 -7.51 16.62 15.90
C TYR A 67 -6.32 17.28 15.19
N LEU A 68 -5.11 17.04 15.71
CA LEU A 68 -3.90 17.32 14.96
C LEU A 68 -3.78 16.32 13.82
N HIS A 69 -3.35 16.80 12.65
CA HIS A 69 -3.23 15.99 11.44
C HIS A 69 -1.76 15.88 11.00
N ALA A 70 -1.35 14.66 10.68
CA ALA A 70 -0.08 14.36 10.03
C ALA A 70 -0.33 13.47 8.81
N ALA A 71 0.50 13.64 7.78
CA ALA A 71 0.43 12.86 6.56
C ALA A 71 1.82 12.54 6.02
N ILE A 72 2.07 11.27 5.72
CA ILE A 72 3.34 10.76 5.18
C ILE A 72 3.08 9.87 3.96
N PHE A 73 4.08 9.74 3.10
CA PHE A 73 4.10 8.67 2.10
C PHE A 73 4.64 7.41 2.77
N ALA A 74 3.93 6.29 2.64
CA ALA A 74 4.24 5.03 3.30
C ALA A 74 4.08 3.86 2.33
N TYR A 75 4.85 2.81 2.58
CA TYR A 75 4.78 1.53 1.92
C TYR A 75 5.44 0.47 2.81
N ASP A 76 5.16 -0.80 2.54
CA ASP A 76 5.79 -1.92 3.21
C ASP A 76 7.07 -2.32 2.45
N ASP A 77 8.23 -2.07 3.07
CA ASP A 77 9.53 -2.34 2.43
C ASP A 77 9.80 -3.84 2.31
N ASP A 78 9.38 -4.66 3.28
CA ASP A 78 9.52 -6.12 3.20
C ASP A 78 8.67 -6.68 2.07
N ALA A 79 7.43 -6.18 1.93
CA ALA A 79 6.57 -6.58 0.83
C ALA A 79 7.14 -6.15 -0.52
N LYS A 80 7.69 -4.94 -0.62
CA LYS A 80 8.39 -4.45 -1.80
C LYS A 80 9.54 -5.39 -2.17
N VAL A 81 10.44 -5.66 -1.23
CA VAL A 81 11.61 -6.53 -1.46
C VAL A 81 11.18 -7.94 -1.85
N TYR A 82 10.18 -8.52 -1.17
CA TYR A 82 9.63 -9.83 -1.54
C TYR A 82 9.13 -9.85 -2.98
N LEU A 83 8.33 -8.86 -3.37
CA LEU A 83 7.77 -8.79 -4.73
C LEU A 83 8.89 -8.60 -5.78
N GLU A 84 9.88 -7.75 -5.51
CA GLU A 84 11.03 -7.54 -6.39
C GLU A 84 11.81 -8.84 -6.59
N ARG A 85 12.09 -9.57 -5.51
CA ARG A 85 12.89 -10.80 -5.53
C ARG A 85 12.16 -11.99 -6.13
N THR A 86 10.86 -12.14 -5.86
CA THR A 86 10.10 -13.34 -6.26
C THR A 86 9.33 -13.18 -7.56
N GLN A 87 8.81 -11.98 -7.84
CA GLN A 87 7.99 -11.72 -9.03
C GLN A 87 8.82 -11.11 -10.17
N GLY A 88 9.95 -10.48 -9.85
CA GLY A 88 10.68 -9.64 -10.79
C GLY A 88 9.97 -8.30 -11.04
N LEU A 89 10.74 -7.33 -11.49
CA LEU A 89 10.32 -5.93 -11.50
C LEU A 89 9.17 -5.62 -12.48
N ASP A 90 9.16 -6.26 -13.66
CA ASP A 90 8.08 -6.07 -14.64
C ASP A 90 6.73 -6.56 -14.10
N ARG A 91 6.70 -7.72 -13.44
CA ARG A 91 5.47 -8.27 -12.85
C ARG A 91 5.06 -7.49 -11.61
N MET A 92 6.00 -7.08 -10.76
CA MET A 92 5.71 -6.19 -9.63
C MET A 92 5.05 -4.88 -10.11
N ASN A 93 5.54 -4.29 -11.20
CA ASN A 93 4.94 -3.09 -11.78
C ASN A 93 3.51 -3.32 -12.26
N GLN A 94 3.22 -4.48 -12.86
CA GLN A 94 1.85 -4.83 -13.26
C GLN A 94 0.94 -5.05 -12.04
N LEU A 95 1.44 -5.74 -11.02
CA LEU A 95 0.70 -6.00 -9.79
C LEU A 95 0.37 -4.72 -9.03
N THR A 96 1.34 -3.80 -8.92
CA THR A 96 1.20 -2.56 -8.15
C THR A 96 0.42 -1.45 -8.88
N ARG A 97 0.23 -1.58 -10.20
CA ARG A 97 -0.74 -0.77 -10.98
C ARG A 97 -2.16 -1.35 -10.95
N GLY A 98 -2.32 -2.59 -10.51
CA GLY A 98 -3.58 -3.32 -10.51
C GLY A 98 -4.01 -3.71 -9.10
N PRO A 99 -3.97 -5.01 -8.76
CA PRO A 99 -4.59 -5.50 -7.54
C PRO A 99 -3.84 -5.17 -6.24
N ILE A 100 -2.53 -4.88 -6.29
CA ILE A 100 -1.70 -4.66 -5.09
C ILE A 100 -1.51 -3.17 -4.85
N ARG A 101 -1.97 -2.68 -3.70
CA ARG A 101 -1.85 -1.26 -3.32
C ARG A 101 -0.72 -1.05 -2.33
N LEU A 102 0.51 -1.17 -2.82
CA LEU A 102 1.72 -1.08 -1.99
C LEU A 102 2.02 0.34 -1.52
N TRP A 103 1.74 1.32 -2.37
CA TRP A 103 2.06 2.73 -2.15
C TRP A 103 0.85 3.47 -1.60
N ARG A 104 1.03 4.25 -0.53
CA ARG A 104 -0.07 4.96 0.13
C ARG A 104 0.37 6.27 0.79
N TRP A 105 -0.49 7.27 0.75
CA TRP A 105 -0.47 8.41 1.65
C TRP A 105 -1.19 8.02 2.94
N SER A 106 -0.44 7.90 4.03
CA SER A 106 -0.99 7.59 5.35
C SER A 106 -1.30 8.86 6.11
N HIS A 107 -2.56 9.06 6.45
CA HIS A 107 -3.05 10.20 7.20
C HIS A 107 -3.41 9.79 8.62
N ARG A 108 -2.90 10.51 9.61
CA ARG A 108 -3.16 10.27 11.04
C ARG A 108 -3.79 11.50 11.66
N TRP A 109 -4.88 11.30 12.40
CA TRP A 109 -5.53 12.30 13.25
C TRP A 109 -5.42 11.87 14.71
N PHE A 110 -4.84 12.71 15.55
CA PHE A 110 -4.61 12.41 16.95
C PHE A 110 -4.79 13.64 17.85
N LYS A 111 -5.01 13.41 19.14
CA LYS A 111 -4.99 14.44 20.19
C LYS A 111 -3.94 14.05 21.22
N PRO A 112 -3.06 14.98 21.65
CA PRO A 112 -2.09 14.67 22.70
C PRO A 112 -2.77 14.11 23.95
N GLN A 113 -2.18 13.06 24.54
CA GLN A 113 -2.67 12.38 25.74
C GLN A 113 -4.02 11.67 25.59
N GLN A 114 -4.49 11.45 24.37
CA GLN A 114 -5.68 10.63 24.10
C GLN A 114 -5.24 9.38 23.33
N ILE A 115 -5.78 8.23 23.75
CA ILE A 115 -5.57 6.95 23.05
C ILE A 115 -6.34 6.94 21.72
N GLU A 116 -7.47 7.66 21.66
CA GLU A 116 -8.28 7.69 20.45
C GLU A 116 -7.59 8.41 19.30
N GLU A 117 -7.36 7.67 18.23
CA GLU A 117 -6.74 8.16 17.01
C GLU A 117 -7.40 7.54 15.78
N PHE A 118 -7.24 8.21 14.64
CA PHE A 118 -7.69 7.72 13.35
C PHE A 118 -6.52 7.66 12.37
N ARG A 119 -6.43 6.58 11.62
CA ARG A 119 -5.57 6.48 10.45
C ARG A 119 -6.43 6.17 9.22
N VAL A 120 -6.10 6.79 8.11
CA VAL A 120 -6.65 6.43 6.79
C VAL A 120 -5.53 6.47 5.77
N ASP A 121 -5.43 5.40 4.99
CA ASP A 121 -4.45 5.29 3.93
C ASP A 121 -5.13 5.41 2.58
N VAL A 122 -4.57 6.29 1.74
CA VAL A 122 -5.10 6.59 0.40
C VAL A 122 -4.01 6.31 -0.63
N THR A 123 -4.34 5.59 -1.70
CA THR A 123 -3.39 5.32 -2.78
C THR A 123 -3.01 6.60 -3.53
N PRO A 124 -1.88 6.59 -4.25
CA PRO A 124 -1.55 7.57 -5.29
C PRO A 124 -2.63 7.78 -6.37
N THR A 125 -3.62 6.89 -6.47
CA THR A 125 -4.75 6.97 -7.40
C THR A 125 -6.05 7.46 -6.74
N GLY A 126 -6.06 7.66 -5.42
CA GLY A 126 -7.20 8.21 -4.67
C GLY A 126 -8.14 7.17 -4.04
N GLU A 127 -7.77 5.90 -4.02
CA GLU A 127 -8.56 4.83 -3.39
C GLU A 127 -8.19 4.71 -1.90
N VAL A 128 -9.18 4.55 -1.02
CA VAL A 128 -8.90 4.21 0.39
C VAL A 128 -8.55 2.72 0.47
N VAL A 129 -7.41 2.42 1.08
CA VAL A 129 -6.85 1.06 1.18
C VAL A 129 -6.45 0.68 2.60
N GLY A 130 -6.58 1.62 3.54
CA GLY A 130 -6.35 1.38 4.96
C GLY A 130 -7.22 2.31 5.81
N PHE A 131 -7.69 1.80 6.94
CA PHE A 131 -8.42 2.54 7.94
C PHE A 131 -8.12 1.93 9.31
N GLU A 132 -7.94 2.78 10.31
CA GLU A 132 -7.78 2.39 11.70
C GLU A 132 -8.47 3.43 12.58
N HIS A 133 -9.22 2.96 13.57
CA HIS A 133 -9.76 3.75 14.66
C HIS A 133 -9.28 3.09 15.95
N ALA A 134 -8.23 3.65 16.53
CA ALA A 134 -7.72 3.17 17.80
C ALA A 134 -8.73 3.52 18.90
N ILE A 135 -9.51 2.56 19.36
CA ILE A 135 -10.51 2.77 20.41
C ILE A 135 -9.89 2.43 21.77
N PRO A 136 -9.99 3.32 22.78
CA PRO A 136 -9.47 3.02 24.13
C PRO A 136 -10.02 1.69 24.66
N GLU A 137 -9.18 0.85 25.25
CA GLU A 137 -9.57 -0.49 25.71
C GLU A 137 -10.74 -0.50 26.71
N ALA A 138 -10.82 0.51 27.57
CA ALA A 138 -11.91 0.66 28.53
C ALA A 138 -13.22 1.20 27.93
N ALA A 139 -13.23 1.57 26.64
CA ALA A 139 -14.44 2.02 25.97
C ALA A 139 -15.45 0.86 25.87
N ALA A 140 -16.69 1.15 26.23
CA ALA A 140 -17.79 0.20 26.13
C ALA A 140 -18.12 -0.11 24.67
N GLY A 141 -18.53 -1.36 24.42
CA GLY A 141 -18.98 -1.83 23.12
C GLY A 141 -19.79 -3.12 23.26
N ALA A 142 -20.27 -3.63 22.15
CA ALA A 142 -20.95 -4.92 22.15
C ALA A 142 -19.99 -6.08 22.46
N ASN A 143 -20.52 -7.19 22.96
CA ASN A 143 -19.83 -8.47 23.02
C ASN A 143 -20.52 -9.40 22.03
N LEU A 144 -20.25 -9.19 20.75
CA LEU A 144 -20.80 -10.03 19.68
C LEU A 144 -20.04 -11.35 19.61
N ASP A 145 -20.73 -12.40 19.21
CA ASP A 145 -20.05 -13.60 18.74
C ASP A 145 -19.34 -13.33 17.41
N GLN A 146 -18.39 -14.20 17.09
CA GLN A 146 -17.56 -14.07 15.90
C GLN A 146 -18.39 -14.12 14.60
N ALA A 147 -19.52 -14.84 14.58
CA ALA A 147 -20.35 -14.95 13.38
C ALA A 147 -21.09 -13.63 13.10
N ALA A 148 -21.66 -13.00 14.12
CA ALA A 148 -22.31 -11.70 14.02
C ALA A 148 -21.31 -10.59 13.65
N ALA A 149 -20.13 -10.58 14.27
CA ALA A 149 -19.07 -9.63 13.92
C ALA A 149 -18.57 -9.82 12.48
N ARG A 150 -18.46 -11.06 12.01
CA ARG A 150 -18.08 -11.35 10.61
C ARG A 150 -19.05 -10.77 9.60
N VAL A 151 -20.36 -10.81 9.87
CA VAL A 151 -21.37 -10.20 8.99
C VAL A 151 -21.16 -8.69 8.87
N ILE A 152 -20.76 -8.03 9.96
CA ILE A 152 -20.43 -6.59 9.96
C ILE A 152 -19.21 -6.32 9.08
N ALA A 153 -18.14 -7.11 9.25
CA ALA A 153 -16.92 -7.00 8.45
C ALA A 153 -17.19 -7.22 6.95
N GLU A 154 -17.86 -8.31 6.57
CA GLU A 154 -18.18 -8.64 5.18
C GLU A 154 -19.10 -7.59 4.53
N ARG A 155 -20.06 -7.05 5.29
CA ARG A 155 -20.90 -5.93 4.84
C ARG A 155 -20.05 -4.70 4.54
N PHE A 156 -19.13 -4.32 5.42
CA PHE A 156 -18.22 -3.21 5.20
C PHE A 156 -17.33 -3.42 3.97
N LEU A 157 -16.75 -4.60 3.80
CA LEU A 157 -15.93 -4.94 2.65
C LEU A 157 -16.72 -4.77 1.33
N ARG A 158 -17.95 -5.27 1.28
CA ARG A 158 -18.80 -5.19 0.08
C ARG A 158 -19.34 -3.79 -0.17
N GLU A 159 -19.86 -3.13 0.86
CA GLU A 159 -20.66 -1.91 0.69
C GLU A 159 -19.82 -0.64 0.75
N VAL A 160 -18.76 -0.62 1.54
CA VAL A 160 -17.88 0.55 1.69
C VAL A 160 -16.62 0.40 0.84
N MET A 161 -15.90 -0.70 1.01
CA MET A 161 -14.64 -0.95 0.30
C MET A 161 -14.83 -1.50 -1.12
N LYS A 162 -16.09 -1.77 -1.51
CA LYS A 162 -16.49 -2.28 -2.84
C LYS A 162 -15.71 -3.53 -3.27
N ARG A 163 -15.40 -4.41 -2.32
CA ARG A 163 -14.72 -5.68 -2.56
C ARG A 163 -15.68 -6.75 -3.03
N ASP A 164 -15.21 -7.56 -3.98
CA ASP A 164 -15.88 -8.79 -4.36
C ASP A 164 -15.57 -9.90 -3.35
N LEU A 165 -16.53 -10.21 -2.48
CA LEU A 165 -16.40 -11.30 -1.52
C LEU A 165 -16.23 -12.66 -2.22
N GLY A 166 -16.67 -12.81 -3.48
CA GLY A 166 -16.47 -14.01 -4.29
C GLY A 166 -15.01 -14.24 -4.66
N ASP A 167 -14.14 -13.22 -4.64
CA ASP A 167 -12.70 -13.32 -4.85
C ASP A 167 -11.92 -13.51 -3.53
N LEU A 168 -12.59 -13.46 -2.38
CA LEU A 168 -11.98 -13.61 -1.06
C LEU A 168 -12.13 -15.04 -0.54
N GLU A 169 -11.01 -15.62 -0.13
CA GLU A 169 -10.95 -16.89 0.59
C GLU A 169 -10.70 -16.60 2.07
N PHE A 170 -11.60 -17.04 2.95
CA PHE A 170 -11.44 -16.84 4.38
C PHE A 170 -10.19 -17.57 4.89
N ALA A 171 -9.31 -16.86 5.58
CA ALA A 171 -8.03 -17.39 6.04
C ALA A 171 -8.05 -17.68 7.54
N GLU A 172 -8.35 -16.67 8.34
CA GLU A 172 -8.27 -16.74 9.81
C GLU A 172 -9.20 -15.70 10.43
N ALA A 173 -9.48 -15.93 11.71
CA ALA A 173 -10.11 -14.94 12.56
C ALA A 173 -9.64 -15.09 13.99
N GLU A 174 -9.59 -13.96 14.68
CA GLU A 174 -9.14 -13.83 16.05
C GLU A 174 -10.16 -13.01 16.83
N SER A 175 -10.34 -13.35 18.10
CA SER A 175 -11.21 -12.64 19.02
C SER A 175 -10.42 -12.24 20.25
N ASN A 176 -10.58 -10.99 20.67
CA ASN A 176 -9.93 -10.44 21.84
C ASN A 176 -11.00 -9.88 22.80
N GLU A 177 -11.13 -10.50 23.97
CA GLU A 177 -12.05 -10.04 25.01
C GLU A 177 -11.43 -8.86 25.76
N ARG A 178 -12.05 -7.68 25.62
CA ARG A 178 -11.74 -6.50 26.42
C ARG A 178 -12.65 -6.45 27.65
N PRO A 179 -12.33 -5.64 28.67
CA PRO A 179 -13.16 -5.54 29.87
C PRO A 179 -14.63 -5.15 29.61
N ALA A 180 -14.92 -4.43 28.52
CA ALA A 180 -16.25 -3.88 28.22
C ALA A 180 -16.72 -4.08 26.77
N ARG A 181 -16.03 -4.93 25.98
CA ARG A 181 -16.39 -5.29 24.59
C ARG A 181 -15.59 -6.50 24.11
N THR A 182 -15.98 -7.08 22.97
CA THR A 182 -15.16 -8.09 22.27
C THR A 182 -14.76 -7.55 20.91
N ASP A 183 -13.46 -7.55 20.63
CA ASP A 183 -12.90 -7.13 19.36
C ASP A 183 -12.63 -8.37 18.50
N HIS A 184 -12.96 -8.30 17.21
CA HIS A 184 -12.79 -9.42 16.28
C HIS A 184 -12.03 -8.98 15.05
N THR A 185 -10.99 -9.74 14.71
CA THR A 185 -10.20 -9.53 13.50
C THR A 185 -10.44 -10.66 12.53
N PHE A 186 -10.72 -10.33 11.27
CA PHE A 186 -10.97 -11.29 10.22
C PHE A 186 -10.03 -11.04 9.06
N THR A 187 -9.40 -12.10 8.57
CA THR A 187 -8.46 -12.01 7.44
C THR A 187 -8.90 -12.94 6.32
N TRP A 188 -8.83 -12.41 5.09
CA TRP A 188 -9.08 -13.14 3.86
C TRP A 188 -7.89 -13.06 2.93
N LYS A 189 -7.66 -14.13 2.16
CA LYS A 189 -6.73 -14.18 1.04
C LYS A 189 -7.46 -13.79 -0.24
N GLN A 190 -6.84 -12.94 -1.07
CA GLN A 190 -7.36 -12.62 -2.39
C GLN A 190 -6.94 -13.69 -3.41
N LYS A 191 -7.91 -14.37 -4.04
CA LYS A 191 -7.65 -15.54 -4.90
C LYS A 191 -7.07 -15.16 -6.26
N SER A 192 -7.51 -14.04 -6.83
CA SER A 192 -7.06 -13.56 -8.14
C SER A 192 -5.57 -13.14 -8.17
N VAL A 193 -4.91 -13.01 -7.01
CA VAL A 193 -3.53 -12.54 -6.90
C VAL A 193 -2.58 -13.69 -6.56
N GLN A 194 -1.72 -14.05 -7.52
CA GLN A 194 -0.75 -15.13 -7.37
C GLN A 194 0.66 -14.59 -7.13
N LEU A 195 1.22 -14.88 -5.96
CA LEU A 195 2.51 -14.36 -5.47
C LEU A 195 3.49 -15.46 -5.05
N GLY A 196 3.43 -16.62 -5.72
CA GLY A 196 4.18 -17.80 -5.30
C GLY A 196 3.67 -18.30 -3.94
N ASP A 197 4.58 -18.45 -2.99
CA ASP A 197 4.25 -18.88 -1.62
C ASP A 197 3.62 -17.76 -0.78
N GLY A 198 3.75 -16.49 -1.20
CA GLY A 198 3.12 -15.34 -0.56
C GLY A 198 1.64 -15.20 -0.92
N SER A 199 0.91 -14.40 -0.14
CA SER A 199 -0.51 -14.11 -0.43
C SER A 199 -0.87 -12.66 -0.13
N TRP A 200 -1.60 -12.03 -1.05
CA TRP A 200 -2.23 -10.74 -0.76
C TRP A 200 -3.45 -10.96 0.13
N ARG A 201 -3.49 -10.26 1.26
CA ARG A 201 -4.51 -10.42 2.29
C ARG A 201 -5.25 -9.11 2.53
N ILE A 202 -6.51 -9.26 2.87
CA ILE A 202 -7.38 -8.19 3.32
C ILE A 202 -7.79 -8.53 4.75
N GLN A 203 -7.69 -7.56 5.64
CA GLN A 203 -8.12 -7.69 7.02
C GLN A 203 -9.17 -6.64 7.34
N ALA A 204 -10.15 -7.01 8.16
CA ALA A 204 -11.10 -6.09 8.76
C ALA A 204 -11.24 -6.41 10.24
N GLU A 205 -11.25 -5.35 11.06
CA GLU A 205 -11.39 -5.42 12.52
C GLU A 205 -12.73 -4.80 12.93
N VAL A 206 -13.41 -5.49 13.84
CA VAL A 206 -14.70 -5.11 14.39
C VAL A 206 -14.56 -5.03 15.91
N ASP A 207 -14.52 -3.81 16.45
CA ASP A 207 -14.48 -3.55 17.88
C ASP A 207 -15.90 -3.46 18.43
N GLY A 208 -16.34 -4.50 19.13
CA GLY A 208 -17.73 -4.65 19.55
C GLY A 208 -18.68 -4.78 18.36
N ASP A 209 -19.33 -3.69 17.95
CA ASP A 209 -20.31 -3.65 16.85
C ASP A 209 -19.96 -2.66 15.73
N GLN A 210 -18.77 -2.05 15.78
CA GLN A 210 -18.28 -1.11 14.78
C GLN A 210 -17.01 -1.61 14.09
N VAL A 211 -16.88 -1.34 12.79
CA VAL A 211 -15.62 -1.59 12.08
C VAL A 211 -14.59 -0.58 12.57
N ALA A 212 -13.52 -1.04 13.20
CA ALA A 212 -12.43 -0.21 13.69
C ALA A 212 -11.21 -0.25 12.75
N GLY A 213 -11.04 -1.33 12.00
CA GLY A 213 -9.86 -1.52 11.16
C GLY A 213 -10.17 -2.07 9.78
N TYR A 214 -9.35 -1.68 8.81
CA TYR A 214 -9.26 -2.24 7.47
C TYR A 214 -7.83 -2.08 6.96
N GLU A 215 -7.25 -3.15 6.45
CA GLU A 215 -5.97 -3.05 5.76
C GLU A 215 -5.80 -4.11 4.68
N GLU A 216 -4.83 -3.83 3.81
CA GLU A 216 -4.39 -4.74 2.76
C GLU A 216 -2.89 -4.92 2.89
N PHE A 217 -2.43 -6.17 2.90
CA PHE A 217 -1.01 -6.46 3.11
C PHE A 217 -0.58 -7.74 2.42
N LEU A 218 0.72 -7.86 2.23
CA LEU A 218 1.34 -9.09 1.75
C LEU A 218 1.69 -9.98 2.94
N LYS A 219 1.08 -11.16 3.04
CA LYS A 219 1.62 -12.20 3.93
C LYS A 219 2.82 -12.84 3.26
N ILE A 220 4.00 -12.45 3.72
CA ILE A 220 5.28 -13.06 3.36
C ILE A 220 5.41 -14.41 4.08
N PRO A 221 5.87 -15.47 3.40
CA PRO A 221 6.18 -16.74 4.05
C PRO A 221 7.31 -16.56 5.07
N GLU A 222 7.09 -17.02 6.30
CA GLU A 222 8.08 -16.89 7.39
C GLU A 222 9.46 -17.46 7.02
N GLN A 223 9.48 -18.56 6.27
CA GLN A 223 10.72 -19.18 5.81
C GLN A 223 11.51 -18.24 4.90
N TRP A 224 10.84 -17.49 4.02
CA TRP A 224 11.51 -16.53 3.13
C TRP A 224 12.14 -15.39 3.94
N SER A 225 11.42 -14.83 4.92
CA SER A 225 11.96 -13.78 5.78
C SER A 225 13.20 -14.25 6.55
N ARG A 226 13.13 -15.46 7.12
CA ARG A 226 14.28 -16.08 7.84
C ARG A 226 15.50 -16.33 6.95
N ASP A 227 15.28 -16.66 5.69
CA ASP A 227 16.38 -16.91 4.75
C ASP A 227 16.97 -15.59 4.23
N TYR A 228 16.13 -14.55 4.05
CA TYR A 228 16.56 -13.22 3.65
C TYR A 228 17.41 -12.52 4.72
N GLU A 229 17.06 -12.63 6.00
CA GLU A 229 17.83 -12.06 7.12
C GLU A 229 19.26 -12.61 7.25
N LYS A 230 19.55 -13.77 6.65
CA LYS A 230 20.86 -14.45 6.72
C LYS A 230 21.80 -14.07 5.57
N LEU A 231 21.33 -13.33 4.57
CA LEU A 231 22.10 -12.89 3.41
C LEU A 231 22.91 -11.62 3.72
#